data_AF-A0A973G8B8-F1
#
_entry.id   AF-A0A973G8B8-F1
#
_cell.length_a   1.000
_cell.length_b   1.000
_cell.length_c   1.000
_cell.angle_alpha   90.00
_cell.angle_beta   90.00
_cell.angle_gamma   90.00
#
_symmetry.space_group_name_H-M   'P 1'
#
loop_
_entity.id
_entity.type
_entity.pdbx_description
1 polymer ?
#
loop_
_entity_poly.entity_id
_entity_poly.type
_entity_poly.pdbx_seq_one_letter_code
_entity_poly.pdbx_strand_id
1 'polypeptide(L)'
;LDIAETEFTETRESQAALRGHYRELSAQVLTRHGVERQAATGADLELVFGLVESVISQRQWGEGGTRAAYADAVVRGCLRLVHVPAGEVTAIVEAGAQLVERYRSLVHD
;
A
#
# COMPACT_ATOMS: atom_id res chain seq x y z
N LEU A 1 -7.68 -9.79 31.39
CA LEU A 1 -7.86 -8.40 30.95
C LEU A 1 -6.57 -7.83 30.35
N ASP A 2 -5.39 -8.31 30.76
CA ASP A 2 -4.07 -7.81 30.33
C ASP A 2 -3.67 -8.19 28.88
N ILE A 3 -3.86 -9.46 28.49
CA ILE A 3 -3.44 -9.97 27.17
C ILE A 3 -4.11 -9.23 26.00
N ALA A 4 -5.42 -8.96 26.11
CA ALA A 4 -6.16 -8.27 25.06
C ALA A 4 -5.75 -6.79 24.91
N GLU A 5 -5.29 -6.15 25.98
CA GLU A 5 -4.84 -4.75 25.96
C GLU A 5 -3.41 -4.63 25.41
N THR A 6 -2.55 -5.62 25.70
CA THR A 6 -1.21 -5.73 25.10
C THR A 6 -1.29 -6.04 23.60
N GLU A 7 -2.07 -7.05 23.18
CA GLU A 7 -2.25 -7.38 21.76
C GLU A 7 -2.84 -6.20 20.96
N PHE A 8 -3.76 -5.45 21.56
CA PHE A 8 -4.34 -4.25 20.94
C PHE A 8 -3.31 -3.12 20.80
N THR A 9 -2.43 -2.95 21.78
CA THR A 9 -1.37 -1.94 21.76
C THR A 9 -0.29 -2.28 20.72
N GLU A 10 0.18 -3.52 20.69
CA GLU A 10 1.14 -4.01 19.68
C GLU A 10 0.60 -3.88 18.25
N THR A 11 -0.71 -4.14 18.07
CA THR A 11 -1.38 -3.96 16.77
C THR A 11 -1.40 -2.49 16.35
N ARG A 12 -1.63 -1.55 17.29
CA ARG A 12 -1.64 -0.10 17.00
C ARG A 12 -0.25 0.45 16.69
N GLU A 13 0.76 0.02 17.41
CA GLU A 13 2.15 0.41 17.13
C GLU A 13 2.61 -0.13 15.77
N SER A 14 2.27 -1.37 15.46
CA SER A 14 2.55 -1.99 14.15
C SER A 14 1.83 -1.26 13.01
N GLN A 15 0.58 -0.85 13.20
CA GLN A 15 -0.15 -0.04 12.22
C GLN A 15 0.45 1.35 12.04
N ALA A 16 0.85 2.02 13.13
CA ALA A 16 1.49 3.33 13.06
C ALA A 16 2.84 3.26 12.33
N ALA A 17 3.64 2.23 12.58
CA ALA A 17 4.90 1.98 11.89
C ALA A 17 4.67 1.70 10.40
N LEU A 18 3.72 0.82 10.06
CA LEU A 18 3.38 0.51 8.67
C LEU A 18 2.91 1.75 7.91
N ARG A 19 2.03 2.54 8.52
CA ARG A 19 1.57 3.84 8.00
C ARG A 19 2.75 4.79 7.74
N GLY A 20 3.69 4.87 8.68
CA GLY A 20 4.93 5.63 8.53
C GLY A 20 5.75 5.20 7.31
N HIS A 21 5.91 3.89 7.09
CA HIS A 21 6.62 3.35 5.93
C HIS A 21 5.94 3.67 4.60
N TYR A 22 4.60 3.58 4.52
CA TYR A 22 3.87 3.97 3.31
C TYR A 22 4.07 5.45 2.97
N ARG A 23 4.07 6.32 3.98
CA ARG A 23 4.34 7.75 3.81
C ARG A 23 5.76 7.99 3.30
N GLU A 24 6.77 7.35 3.89
CA GLU A 24 8.17 7.47 3.49
C GLU A 24 8.42 6.95 2.08
N LEU A 25 7.87 5.77 1.74
CA LEU A 25 7.97 5.20 0.40
C LEU A 25 7.34 6.12 -0.64
N SER A 26 6.15 6.65 -0.36
CA SER A 26 5.46 7.59 -1.26
C SER A 26 6.28 8.85 -1.49
N ALA A 27 6.91 9.41 -0.45
CA ALA A 27 7.80 10.56 -0.57
C ALA A 27 9.07 10.24 -1.41
N GLN A 28 9.63 9.04 -1.27
CA GLN A 28 10.77 8.59 -2.07
C GLN A 28 10.41 8.43 -3.55
N VAL A 29 9.23 7.88 -3.86
CA VAL A 29 8.74 7.74 -5.23
C VAL A 29 8.56 9.12 -5.87
N LEU A 30 7.92 10.06 -5.18
CA LEU A 30 7.78 11.45 -5.66
C LEU A 30 9.15 12.08 -5.94
N THR A 31 10.09 11.94 -5.00
CA THR A 31 11.47 12.45 -5.15
C THR A 31 12.16 11.85 -6.36
N ARG A 32 12.03 10.53 -6.56
CA ARG A 32 12.60 9.81 -7.71
C ARG A 32 12.07 10.34 -9.05
N HIS A 33 10.79 10.70 -9.11
CA HIS A 33 10.17 11.25 -10.31
C HIS A 33 10.34 12.78 -10.45
N GLY A 34 11.17 13.42 -9.62
CA GLY A 34 11.45 14.85 -9.70
C GLY A 34 10.23 15.73 -9.39
N VAL A 35 9.23 15.18 -8.69
CA VAL A 35 8.04 15.93 -8.29
C VAL A 35 8.38 16.75 -7.06
N GLU A 36 8.19 18.08 -7.15
CA GLU A 36 8.47 18.96 -6.03
C GLU A 36 7.63 18.57 -4.80
N ARG A 37 8.26 18.60 -3.62
CA ARG A 37 7.66 18.23 -2.33
C ARG A 37 6.40 19.03 -1.97
N GLN A 38 6.16 20.15 -2.65
CA GLN A 38 4.99 21.02 -2.51
C GLN A 38 3.76 20.50 -3.28
N ALA A 39 3.94 19.51 -4.17
CA ALA A 39 2.86 18.94 -4.99
C ALA A 39 2.07 17.81 -4.30
N ALA A 40 2.52 17.30 -3.16
CA ALA A 40 1.79 16.33 -2.36
C ALA A 40 1.77 16.80 -0.90
N THR A 41 0.59 17.14 -0.40
CA THR A 41 0.40 17.46 1.01
C THR A 41 0.64 16.20 1.86
N GLY A 42 0.89 16.38 3.16
CA GLY A 42 0.94 15.25 4.09
C GLY A 42 -0.30 14.37 3.97
N ALA A 43 -1.49 14.96 3.77
CA ALA A 43 -2.75 14.24 3.59
C ALA A 43 -2.78 13.37 2.33
N ASP A 44 -2.13 13.78 1.24
CA ASP A 44 -2.07 12.99 0.00
C ASP A 44 -1.19 11.73 0.17
N LEU A 45 -0.14 11.83 0.99
CA LEU A 45 0.70 10.67 1.33
C LEU A 45 -0.03 9.70 2.26
N GLU A 46 -0.87 10.22 3.15
CA GLU A 46 -1.73 9.41 4.03
C GLU A 46 -2.80 8.65 3.25
N LEU A 47 -3.24 9.19 2.11
CA LEU A 47 -4.25 8.57 1.26
C LEU A 47 -3.79 7.22 0.69
N VAL A 48 -2.50 7.06 0.38
CA VAL A 48 -1.95 5.79 -0.10
C VAL A 48 -2.17 4.67 0.92
N PHE A 49 -1.90 4.95 2.20
CA PHE A 49 -2.13 3.98 3.28
C PHE A 49 -3.62 3.67 3.43
N GLY A 50 -4.48 4.68 3.46
CA GLY A 50 -5.93 4.50 3.59
C GLY A 50 -6.55 3.69 2.43
N LEU A 51 -6.04 3.85 1.20
CA LEU A 51 -6.46 3.04 0.05
C LEU A 51 -6.00 1.58 0.17
N VAL A 52 -4.81 1.32 0.69
CA VAL A 52 -4.37 -0.06 0.95
C VAL A 52 -5.24 -0.70 2.03
N GLU A 53 -5.58 0.03 3.09
CA GLU A 53 -6.49 -0.44 4.13
C GLU A 53 -7.90 -0.72 3.58
N SER A 54 -8.38 0.06 2.61
CA SER A 54 -9.70 -0.17 2.00
C SER A 54 -9.78 -1.51 1.27
N VAL A 55 -8.68 -2.01 0.71
CA VAL A 55 -8.59 -3.37 0.13
C VAL A 55 -8.81 -4.43 1.20
N ILE A 56 -8.26 -4.24 2.41
CA ILE A 56 -8.45 -5.15 3.54
C ILE A 56 -9.91 -5.15 3.98
N SER A 57 -10.53 -3.97 4.10
CA SER A 57 -11.95 -3.82 4.46
C SER A 57 -12.90 -4.44 3.43
N GLN A 58 -12.61 -4.30 2.14
CA GLN A 58 -13.40 -4.92 1.05
C GLN A 58 -13.36 -6.45 1.06
N ARG A 59 -12.34 -7.09 1.68
CA ARG A 59 -12.29 -8.56 1.83
C ARG A 59 -13.49 -9.11 2.61
N GLN A 60 -14.15 -8.28 3.41
CA GLN A 60 -15.27 -8.69 4.24
C GLN A 60 -16.63 -8.63 3.50
N TRP A 61 -16.75 -7.92 2.36
CA TRP A 61 -18.06 -7.63 1.73
C TRP A 61 -18.10 -7.87 0.20
N GLY A 62 -16.96 -7.96 -0.48
CA GLY A 62 -16.90 -8.14 -1.95
C GLY A 62 -16.85 -9.60 -2.42
N GLU A 63 -17.57 -9.91 -3.51
CA GLU A 63 -17.47 -11.18 -4.24
C GLU A 63 -16.04 -11.42 -4.79
N GLY A 64 -15.63 -12.68 -4.94
CA GLY A 64 -14.23 -13.03 -5.25
C GLY A 64 -13.64 -12.38 -6.51
N GLY A 65 -14.45 -12.26 -7.58
CA GLY A 65 -14.03 -11.63 -8.84
C GLY A 65 -13.94 -10.10 -8.76
N THR A 66 -14.84 -9.45 -8.03
CA THR A 66 -14.81 -7.98 -7.85
C THR A 66 -13.67 -7.55 -6.93
N ARG A 67 -13.25 -8.42 -6.01
CA ARG A 67 -12.13 -8.17 -5.09
C ARG A 67 -10.77 -8.06 -5.79
N ALA A 68 -10.46 -8.97 -6.71
CA ALA A 68 -9.18 -8.95 -7.42
C ALA A 68 -9.06 -7.70 -8.31
N ALA A 69 -10.13 -7.39 -9.05
CA ALA A 69 -10.20 -6.18 -9.87
C ALA A 69 -10.11 -4.90 -9.03
N TYR A 70 -10.74 -4.87 -7.85
CA TYR A 70 -10.64 -3.74 -6.93
C TYR A 70 -9.22 -3.55 -6.39
N ALA A 71 -8.56 -4.63 -5.98
CA ALA A 71 -7.17 -4.56 -5.49
C ALA A 71 -6.21 -4.05 -6.57
N ASP A 72 -6.35 -4.52 -7.83
CA ASP A 72 -5.57 -4.01 -8.96
C ASP A 72 -5.84 -2.51 -9.20
N ALA A 73 -7.11 -2.10 -9.19
CA ALA A 73 -7.49 -0.70 -9.36
C ALA A 73 -6.89 0.19 -8.26
N VAL A 74 -6.91 -0.26 -7.00
CA VAL A 74 -6.32 0.46 -5.87
C VAL A 74 -4.81 0.62 -6.06
N VAL A 75 -4.07 -0.46 -6.35
CA VAL A 75 -2.61 -0.40 -6.55
C VAL A 75 -2.27 0.60 -7.66
N ARG A 76 -2.97 0.53 -8.79
CA ARG A 76 -2.77 1.48 -9.90
C ARG A 76 -3.15 2.91 -9.52
N GLY A 77 -4.18 3.09 -8.69
CA GLY A 77 -4.57 4.38 -8.12
C GLY A 77 -3.46 4.98 -7.26
N CYS A 78 -2.91 4.19 -6.32
CA CYS A 78 -1.80 4.60 -5.46
C CYS A 78 -0.57 5.05 -6.27
N LEU A 79 -0.18 4.29 -7.30
CA LEU A 79 0.96 4.65 -8.15
C LEU A 79 0.74 6.00 -8.89
N ARG A 80 -0.49 6.26 -9.36
CA ARG A 80 -0.83 7.55 -9.98
C ARG A 80 -0.81 8.70 -9.00
N LEU A 81 -1.28 8.49 -7.76
CA LEU A 81 -1.23 9.51 -6.70
C LEU A 81 0.21 9.96 -6.39
N VAL A 82 1.17 9.04 -6.48
CA VAL A 82 2.60 9.35 -6.33
C VAL A 82 3.29 9.67 -7.66
N HIS A 83 2.53 10.08 -8.67
CA HIS A 83 2.99 10.56 -9.98
C HIS A 83 3.84 9.57 -10.79
N VAL A 84 3.67 8.27 -10.60
CA VAL A 84 4.29 7.27 -11.48
C VAL A 84 3.71 7.43 -12.90
N PRO A 85 4.56 7.56 -13.93
CA PRO A 85 4.10 7.69 -15.31
C PRO A 85 3.25 6.50 -15.75
N ALA A 86 2.18 6.76 -16.51
CA ALA A 86 1.24 5.72 -16.93
C ALA A 86 1.91 4.55 -17.68
N GLY A 87 2.99 4.84 -18.44
CA GLY A 87 3.79 3.83 -19.15
C GLY A 87 4.59 2.90 -18.24
N GLU A 88 4.87 3.31 -16.99
CA GLU A 88 5.65 2.53 -16.02
C GLU A 88 4.76 1.70 -15.07
N VAL A 89 3.50 2.10 -14.89
CA VAL A 89 2.57 1.47 -13.93
C VAL A 89 2.46 -0.04 -14.13
N THR A 90 2.28 -0.51 -15.37
CA THR A 90 2.13 -1.95 -15.65
C THR A 90 3.37 -2.74 -15.24
N ALA A 91 4.56 -2.27 -15.60
CA ALA A 91 5.82 -2.93 -15.26
C ALA A 91 6.06 -2.98 -13.74
N ILE A 92 5.70 -1.91 -13.02
CA ILE A 92 5.82 -1.86 -11.55
C ILE A 92 4.86 -2.85 -10.89
N VAL A 93 3.62 -2.94 -11.36
CA VAL A 93 2.63 -3.91 -10.84
C VAL A 93 3.11 -5.35 -11.08
N GLU A 94 3.63 -5.65 -12.27
CA GLU A 94 4.18 -6.96 -12.59
C GLU A 94 5.40 -7.31 -11.72
N ALA A 95 6.33 -6.37 -11.53
CA ALA A 95 7.49 -6.55 -10.67
C ALA A 95 7.08 -6.80 -9.19
N GLY A 96 6.05 -6.08 -8.72
CA GLY A 96 5.46 -6.28 -7.40
C GLY A 96 4.85 -7.68 -7.24
N ALA A 97 4.10 -8.16 -8.22
CA ALA A 97 3.53 -9.50 -8.21
C ALA A 97 4.62 -10.59 -8.16
N GLN A 98 5.70 -10.44 -8.94
CA GLN A 98 6.84 -11.34 -8.92
C GLN A 98 7.58 -11.31 -7.58
N LEU A 99 7.70 -10.15 -6.94
CA LEU A 99 8.29 -10.04 -5.60
C LEU A 99 7.47 -10.78 -4.55
N VAL A 100 6.15 -10.62 -4.56
CA VAL A 100 5.24 -11.32 -3.64
C VAL A 100 5.36 -12.82 -3.83
N GLU A 101 5.43 -13.30 -5.07
CA GLU A 101 5.57 -14.73 -5.35
C GLU A 101 6.89 -15.29 -4.82
N ARG A 102 8.01 -14.57 -5.05
CA ARG A 102 9.31 -14.93 -4.46
C ARG A 102 9.29 -14.92 -2.94
N TYR A 103 8.60 -13.96 -2.32
CA TYR A 103 8.49 -13.92 -0.87
C TYR A 103 7.72 -15.13 -0.34
N ARG A 104 6.59 -15.50 -0.99
CA ARG A 104 5.81 -16.69 -0.62
C ARG A 104 6.63 -17.97 -0.71
N SER A 105 7.44 -18.14 -1.77
CA SER A 105 8.30 -19.31 -1.89
C SER A 105 9.34 -19.37 -0.76
N LEU A 106 9.90 -18.22 -0.35
CA LEU A 106 10.91 -18.16 0.73
C LEU A 106 10.34 -18.42 2.14
N VAL A 107 9.05 -18.20 2.36
CA VAL A 107 8.40 -18.34 3.69
C VAL A 107 7.66 -19.67 3.83
N HIS A 108 7.42 -20.38 2.73
CA HIS A 108 6.78 -21.70 2.72
C HIS A 108 7.76 -22.87 2.51
N ASP A 109 9.06 -22.58 2.33
CA ASP A 109 10.18 -23.54 2.41
C ASP A 109 10.83 -23.49 3.81
#